data_AF-A0A529YDD7-F1
#
_entry.id   AF-A0A529YDD7-F1
#
_cell.length_a   1.000
_cell.length_b   1.000
_cell.length_c   1.000
_cell.angle_alpha   90.00
_cell.angle_beta   90.00
_cell.angle_gamma   90.00
#
_symmetry.space_group_name_H-M   'P 1'
#
loop_
_entity.id
_entity.type
_entity.pdbx_description
1 polymer ?
#
loop_
_entity_poly.entity_id
_entity_poly.type
_entity_poly.pdbx_seq_one_letter_code
_entity_poly.pdbx_strand_id
1 'polypeptide(L)' 'ASAAAQCAARADIIKALGDKFHETEAGRGLINPNVVLEIFVSDQGSWTVLASDTKGQSCVLSVGEGWDSPTIRAAMPGA' A
#
# COMPACT_ATOMS: atom_id res chain seq x y z
N ALA A 1 4.48 13.22 14.27
CA ALA A 1 4.66 13.96 13.00
C ALA A 1 3.65 13.40 12.02
N SER A 2 2.72 14.22 11.51
CA SER A 2 1.79 13.78 10.46
C SER A 2 2.60 13.60 9.19
N ALA A 3 2.80 12.36 8.73
CA ALA A 3 3.45 12.13 7.45
C ALA A 3 2.62 12.84 6.38
N ALA A 4 3.21 13.83 5.70
CA ALA A 4 2.55 14.45 4.56
C ALA A 4 2.30 13.34 3.52
N ALA A 5 1.07 13.25 3.01
CA ALA A 5 0.74 12.26 2.00
C ALA A 5 1.65 12.49 0.78
N GLN A 6 2.54 11.53 0.52
CA GLN A 6 3.42 11.57 -0.65
C GLN A 6 2.62 11.09 -1.85
N CYS A 7 2.30 12.03 -2.74
CA CYS A 7 1.55 11.76 -3.95
C CYS A 7 2.47 11.75 -5.17
N ALA A 8 2.25 10.80 -6.07
CA ALA A 8 2.95 10.70 -7.35
C ALA A 8 2.05 9.98 -8.38
N ALA A 9 2.55 9.79 -9.59
CA ALA A 9 1.86 8.94 -10.56
C ALA A 9 1.77 7.52 -9.99
N ARG A 10 0.57 6.90 -10.07
CA ARG A 10 0.32 5.56 -9.53
C ARG A 10 1.34 4.53 -10.04
N ALA A 11 1.69 4.62 -11.33
CA ALA A 11 2.67 3.73 -11.94
C ALA A 11 4.06 3.82 -11.28
N ASP A 12 4.51 5.02 -10.92
CA ASP A 12 5.81 5.23 -10.28
C ASP A 12 5.81 4.70 -8.84
N ILE A 13 4.70 4.88 -8.11
CA ILE A 13 4.55 4.34 -6.75
C ILE A 13 4.56 2.82 -6.79
N ILE A 14 3.73 2.19 -7.63
CA ILE A 14 3.67 0.73 -7.73
C ILE A 14 5.01 0.14 -8.14
N LYS A 15 5.71 0.79 -9.08
CA LYS A 15 7.06 0.38 -9.46
C LYS A 15 8.02 0.46 -8.27
N ALA A 16 8.01 1.55 -7.52
CA ALA A 16 8.86 1.71 -6.35
C ALA A 16 8.53 0.69 -5.24
N LEU A 17 7.25 0.40 -5.01
CA LEU A 17 6.79 -0.60 -4.05
C LEU A 17 7.26 -2.02 -4.43
N GLY A 18 7.10 -2.40 -5.70
CA GLY A 18 7.57 -3.69 -6.20
C GLY A 18 9.10 -3.82 -6.20
N ASP A 19 9.82 -2.77 -6.63
CA ASP A 19 11.29 -2.82 -6.76
C ASP A 19 12.01 -2.77 -5.40
N LYS A 20 11.49 -1.99 -4.43
CA LYS A 20 12.18 -1.73 -3.16
C LYS A 20 11.67 -2.56 -1.99
N PHE A 21 10.37 -2.82 -1.94
CA PHE A 21 9.71 -3.47 -0.81
C PHE A 21 9.17 -4.85 -1.20
N HIS A 22 9.23 -5.22 -2.48
CA HIS A 22 8.62 -6.44 -3.01
C HIS A 22 7.13 -6.54 -2.69
N GLU A 23 6.48 -5.38 -2.59
CA GLU A 23 5.06 -5.31 -2.31
C GLU A 23 4.25 -5.44 -3.60
N THR A 24 3.22 -6.27 -3.56
CA THR A 24 2.27 -6.46 -4.65
C THR A 24 0.86 -6.18 -4.17
N GLU A 25 -0.05 -5.88 -5.10
CA GLU A 25 -1.42 -5.52 -4.77
C GLU A 25 -2.13 -6.69 -4.07
N ALA A 26 -2.46 -6.51 -2.79
CA ALA A 26 -3.24 -7.45 -1.99
C ALA A 26 -4.75 -7.29 -2.21
N GLY A 27 -5.19 -6.07 -2.51
CA GLY A 27 -6.59 -5.76 -2.73
C GLY A 27 -6.84 -4.29 -3.00
N ARG A 28 -8.02 -3.99 -3.57
CA ARG A 28 -8.47 -2.63 -3.85
C ARG A 28 -9.97 -2.50 -3.58
N GLY A 29 -10.41 -1.28 -3.27
CA GLY A 29 -11.82 -0.96 -3.07
C GLY A 29 -12.15 0.46 -3.49
N LEU A 30 -13.36 0.69 -4.01
CA LEU A 30 -13.84 2.03 -4.30
C LEU A 30 -14.26 2.71 -3.00
N ILE A 31 -13.63 3.85 -2.69
CA ILE A 31 -14.10 4.73 -1.61
C ILE A 31 -15.30 5.52 -2.11
N ASN A 32 -15.20 6.02 -3.35
CA ASN A 32 -16.24 6.75 -4.06
C ASN A 32 -15.95 6.67 -5.58
N PRO A 33 -16.81 7.22 -6.47
CA PRO A 33 -16.63 7.12 -7.92
C PRO A 33 -15.31 7.68 -8.47
N ASN A 34 -14.58 8.49 -7.68
CA ASN A 34 -13.37 9.16 -8.10
C ASN A 34 -12.11 8.65 -7.37
N VAL A 35 -12.24 7.80 -6.36
CA VAL A 35 -11.13 7.39 -5.49
C VAL A 35 -11.19 5.89 -5.18
N VAL A 36 -10.06 5.22 -5.41
CA VAL A 36 -9.81 3.81 -5.11
C VAL A 36 -8.81 3.73 -3.95
N LEU A 37 -9.15 2.99 -2.91
CA LEU A 37 -8.21 2.53 -1.89
C LEU A 37 -7.48 1.30 -2.42
N GLU A 38 -6.17 1.25 -2.25
CA GLU A 38 -5.34 0.11 -2.65
C GLU A 38 -4.46 -0.32 -1.49
N ILE A 39 -4.28 -1.62 -1.31
CA ILE A 39 -3.41 -2.20 -0.29
C ILE A 39 -2.36 -3.03 -1.00
N PHE A 40 -1.09 -2.76 -0.70
CA PHE A 40 0.08 -3.47 -1.20
C PHE A 40 0.77 -4.18 -0.04
N VAL A 41 1.22 -5.41 -0.26
CA VAL A 41 1.83 -6.24 0.79
C VAL A 41 2.97 -7.06 0.20
N SER A 42 3.99 -7.34 1.01
CA SER A 42 5.05 -8.29 0.70
C SER A 42 4.90 -9.57 1.53
N ASP A 43 5.49 -10.66 1.06
CA ASP A 43 5.56 -11.92 1.81
C ASP A 43 6.35 -11.78 3.13
N GLN A 44 7.18 -10.74 3.24
CA GLN A 44 7.92 -10.40 4.46
C GLN A 44 7.07 -9.60 5.46
N GLY A 45 5.84 -9.23 5.08
CA GLY A 45 4.89 -8.53 5.95
C GLY A 45 4.99 -7.02 5.92
N SER A 46 5.79 -6.42 5.03
CA SER A 46 5.69 -4.99 4.76
C SER A 46 4.38 -4.68 4.03
N TRP A 47 3.81 -3.51 4.27
CA TRP A 47 2.58 -3.09 3.63
C TRP A 47 2.48 -1.58 3.43
N THR A 48 1.76 -1.21 2.38
CA THR A 48 1.47 0.18 2.01
C THR A 48 0.01 0.34 1.61
N VAL A 49 -0.64 1.39 2.09
CA VAL A 49 -1.99 1.77 1.68
C VAL A 49 -1.94 3.04 0.83
N LEU A 50 -2.57 2.98 -0.33
CA LEU A 50 -2.68 4.10 -1.26
C LEU A 50 -4.13 4.55 -1.43
N ALA A 51 -4.32 5.83 -1.72
CA ALA A 51 -5.53 6.35 -2.36
C ALA A 51 -5.19 6.83 -3.75
N SER A 52 -5.81 6.22 -4.76
CA SER A 52 -5.63 6.56 -6.17
C SER A 52 -6.87 7.21 -6.73
N ASP A 53 -6.69 8.32 -7.43
CA ASP A 53 -7.77 8.96 -8.16
C ASP A 53 -7.95 8.36 -9.57
N THR A 54 -9.04 8.76 -10.23
CA THR A 54 -9.33 8.34 -11.61
C THR A 54 -8.41 8.99 -12.66
N LYS A 55 -7.55 9.93 -12.26
CA LYS A 55 -6.58 10.62 -13.12
C LYS A 55 -5.20 9.96 -13.08
N GLY A 56 -5.04 8.89 -12.30
CA GLY A 56 -3.80 8.14 -12.17
C GLY A 56 -2.81 8.75 -11.18
N GLN A 57 -3.23 9.71 -10.37
CA GLN A 57 -2.46 10.15 -9.20
C GLN A 57 -2.77 9.24 -8.03
N SER A 58 -1.75 8.89 -7.26
CA SER A 58 -1.88 8.07 -6.07
C SER A 58 -1.11 8.69 -4.92
N CYS A 59 -1.67 8.62 -3.73
CA CYS A 59 -1.09 9.16 -2.51
C CYS A 59 -0.91 8.05 -1.47
N VAL A 60 0.28 7.99 -0.88
CA VAL A 60 0.54 7.11 0.26
C VAL A 60 -0.23 7.63 1.47
N LEU A 61 -1.13 6.81 2.01
CA LEU A 61 -1.90 7.12 3.22
C LEU A 61 -1.21 6.58 4.47
N SER A 62 -0.68 5.37 4.39
CA SER A 62 0.04 4.71 5.48
C SER A 62 0.99 3.65 4.96
N VAL A 63 2.00 3.36 5.76
CA VAL A 63 3.01 2.31 5.54
C VAL A 63 3.28 1.61 6.86
N GLY A 64 3.71 0.36 6.80
CA GLY A 64 4.13 -0.36 7.99
C GLY A 64 4.70 -1.73 7.69
N GLU A 65 4.89 -2.48 8.77
CA GLU A 65 5.31 -3.88 8.77
C GLU A 65 4.30 -4.70 9.57
N GLY A 66 4.49 -6.02 9.66
CA GLY A 66 3.64 -6.86 10.48
C GLY A 66 2.31 -7.27 9.83
N TRP A 67 2.21 -7.27 8.49
CA TRP A 67 0.97 -7.67 7.81
C TRP A 67 0.66 -9.16 7.99
N ASP A 68 -0.41 -9.48 8.74
CA ASP A 68 -0.93 -10.84 8.92
C ASP A 68 -2.22 -11.03 8.13
N SER A 69 -2.30 -12.13 7.39
CA SER A 69 -3.45 -12.50 6.56
C SER A 69 -3.52 -14.03 6.44
N PRO A 70 -4.60 -14.60 5.87
CA PRO A 70 -4.71 -16.05 5.68
C PRO A 70 -3.55 -16.69 4.90
N THR A 71 -2.85 -15.90 4.08
CA THR A 71 -1.74 -16.36 3.22
C THR A 71 -0.37 -15.80 3.61
N ILE A 72 -0.29 -14.81 4.50
CA ILE A 72 0.95 -14.15 4.93
C ILE A 72 0.98 -14.15 6.44
N ARG A 73 2.03 -14.73 7.05
CA ARG A 73 2.24 -14.74 8.50
C ARG A 73 3.37 -13.80 8.85
N ALA A 74 3.05 -12.60 9.32
CA ALA A 74 4.08 -11.70 9.80
C ALA A 74 4.55 -12.05 11.21
N ALA A 75 5.85 -11.86 11.45
CA ALA A 75 6.41 -11.88 12.80
C ALA A 75 6.05 -10.54 13.49
N MET A 76 5.00 -10.54 14.30
CA MET A 76 4.64 -9.38 15.11
C MET A 76 5.47 -9.36 16.41
N PRO A 77 6.10 -8.23 16.77
CA PRO A 77 6.76 -8.11 18.07
C PRO A 77 5.73 -8.28 19.20
N GLY A 78 5.88 -9.36 19.99
CA GLY A 78 5.04 -9.63 21.16
C GLY A 78 3.85 -10.57 20.95
N ALA A 79 3.77 -11.26 19.80
CA ALA A 79 2.88 -12.41 19.60
C ALA A 79 3.57 -13.74 19.97
#